data_AF-A0A8H6Z662-F1
#
_entry.id   AF-A0A8H6Z662-F1
#
_cell.length_a   1.000
_cell.length_b   1.000
_cell.length_c   1.000
_cell.angle_alpha   90.00
_cell.angle_beta   90.00
_cell.angle_gamma   90.00
#
_symmetry.space_group_name_H-M   'P 1'
#
loop_
_entity.id
_entity.type
_entity.pdbx_description
1 polymer ?
#
loop_
_entity_poly.entity_id
_entity_poly.type
_entity_poly.pdbx_seq_one_letter_code
_entity_poly.pdbx_strand_id
1 'polypeptide(L)'
;MYALCRAGYIPDMLTISVTNPEVISEMLRENDARALLHASNLDLPVDCGIFSLTPVLNFETLESDIDLPSVRVYNATDVAFINHTSGSTTKPKAVVCTNKWFESVYSSWTSVWNPAEEGAPQDVFTLPGSVCQPSGFHTLSVGIHLGGAFIQTSATPRNPSFPVDELVELAREGGLNRMNTFAPLMIPYFMATQAQLKTGDDSILKVLRNMRSIVYGGMPLLPVFEDWAFENQIPLMNSLGTTEAGPLLHSYLGHHPRHMVPFDGIDIEFEPQAKSSADEVQLFALIVLPTSPNIPSKASCGDNGRFYTGDLFSRNEDGTYTHRGRDGDWIKVGNAYLIDTKRIEEQLKTTCSDLIKQHVVVGD
;
A
#
# COMPACT_ATOMS: atom_id res chain seq x y z
N MET A 1 -11.50 -13.63 7.29
CA MET A 1 -11.19 -12.43 8.10
C MET A 1 -12.42 -11.88 8.82
N TYR A 2 -13.44 -11.33 8.15
CA TYR A 2 -14.64 -10.81 8.85
C TYR A 2 -15.31 -11.82 9.80
N ALA A 3 -15.37 -13.09 9.40
CA ALA A 3 -15.83 -14.17 10.26
C ALA A 3 -14.97 -14.36 11.53
N LEU A 4 -13.64 -14.20 11.43
CA LEU A 4 -12.73 -14.27 12.58
C LEU A 4 -12.99 -13.11 13.54
N CYS A 5 -13.06 -11.88 13.00
CA CYS A 5 -13.37 -10.70 13.79
C CYS A 5 -14.69 -10.90 14.52
N ARG A 6 -15.74 -11.29 13.81
CA ARG A 6 -17.09 -11.52 14.36
C ARG A 6 -17.15 -12.62 15.42
N ALA A 7 -16.35 -13.67 15.28
CA ALA A 7 -16.18 -14.71 16.30
C ALA A 7 -15.36 -14.25 17.53
N GLY A 8 -14.88 -13.01 17.54
CA GLY A 8 -14.15 -12.40 18.65
C GLY A 8 -12.64 -12.62 18.61
N TYR A 9 -12.10 -13.21 17.53
CA TYR A 9 -10.67 -13.38 17.32
C TYR A 9 -10.05 -12.12 16.70
N ILE A 10 -8.75 -11.94 16.93
CA ILE A 10 -7.94 -10.89 16.33
C ILE A 10 -7.20 -11.52 15.14
N PRO A 11 -7.44 -11.08 13.89
CA PRO A 11 -6.68 -11.54 12.75
C PRO A 11 -5.21 -11.12 12.86
N ASP A 12 -4.30 -12.09 12.74
CA ASP A 12 -2.88 -11.86 12.58
C ASP A 12 -2.51 -12.06 11.10
N MET A 13 -2.20 -10.96 10.41
CA MET A 13 -2.12 -10.87 8.96
C MET A 13 -0.70 -11.22 8.48
N LEU A 14 -0.45 -12.51 8.30
CA LEU A 14 0.83 -13.01 7.79
C LEU A 14 0.86 -13.01 6.26
N THR A 15 1.84 -12.30 5.68
CA THR A 15 2.10 -12.33 4.24
C THR A 15 2.98 -13.54 3.88
N ILE A 16 2.63 -14.22 2.79
CA ILE A 16 3.33 -15.45 2.37
C ILE A 16 4.76 -15.21 1.83
N SER A 17 5.24 -13.97 1.83
CA SER A 17 6.65 -13.67 1.56
C SER A 17 7.56 -14.26 2.64
N VAL A 18 7.02 -14.53 3.83
CA VAL A 18 7.70 -15.31 4.87
C VAL A 18 7.49 -16.79 4.54
N THR A 19 8.55 -17.44 4.06
CA THR A 19 8.52 -18.87 3.68
C THR A 19 9.28 -19.76 4.65
N ASN A 20 10.01 -19.19 5.62
CA ASN A 20 10.76 -19.96 6.61
C ASN A 20 9.82 -20.45 7.72
N PRO A 21 9.67 -21.78 7.91
CA PRO A 21 8.89 -22.37 9.00
C PRO A 21 9.17 -21.84 10.39
N GLU A 22 10.46 -21.69 10.70
CA GLU A 22 10.91 -21.38 12.06
C GLU A 22 10.50 -19.95 12.40
N VAL A 23 10.63 -19.05 11.42
CA VAL A 23 10.17 -17.66 11.52
C VAL A 23 8.65 -17.61 11.67
N ILE A 24 7.89 -18.37 10.85
CA ILE A 24 6.43 -18.44 10.97
C ILE A 24 6.03 -18.96 12.37
N SER A 25 6.61 -20.07 12.83
CA SER A 25 6.32 -20.66 14.14
C SER A 25 6.70 -19.72 15.29
N GLU A 26 7.80 -19.00 15.17
CA GLU A 26 8.20 -17.99 16.15
C GLU A 26 7.20 -16.83 16.19
N MET A 27 6.82 -16.27 15.04
CA MET A 27 5.82 -15.19 14.95
C MET A 27 4.47 -15.61 15.55
N LEU A 28 4.01 -16.82 15.24
CA LEU A 28 2.78 -17.39 15.78
C LEU A 28 2.85 -17.53 17.31
N ARG A 29 3.99 -17.94 17.86
CA ARG A 29 4.19 -18.05 19.31
C ARG A 29 4.27 -16.69 20.00
N GLU A 30 4.95 -15.73 19.41
CA GLU A 30 5.10 -14.37 19.97
C GLU A 30 3.78 -13.63 20.07
N ASN A 31 2.88 -13.84 19.12
CA ASN A 31 1.55 -13.26 19.10
C ASN A 31 0.49 -14.14 19.80
N ASP A 32 0.89 -15.23 20.47
CA ASP A 32 0.00 -16.19 21.16
C ASP A 32 -1.14 -16.71 20.24
N ALA A 33 -0.80 -17.00 18.98
CA ALA A 33 -1.76 -17.42 17.97
C ALA A 33 -2.46 -18.73 18.37
N ARG A 34 -3.79 -18.74 18.27
CA ARG A 34 -4.62 -19.90 18.65
C ARG A 34 -4.91 -20.83 17.49
N ALA A 35 -4.93 -20.30 16.27
CA ALA A 35 -5.18 -21.07 15.07
C ALA A 35 -4.52 -20.42 13.85
N LEU A 36 -4.16 -21.24 12.87
CA LEU A 36 -3.66 -20.80 11.57
C LEU A 36 -4.70 -21.07 10.50
N LEU A 37 -5.11 -20.04 9.76
CA LEU A 37 -5.98 -20.19 8.60
C LEU A 37 -5.16 -20.00 7.32
N HIS A 38 -5.17 -20.99 6.44
CA HIS A 38 -4.40 -20.95 5.19
C HIS A 38 -5.16 -21.63 4.04
N ALA A 39 -4.81 -21.26 2.81
CA ALA A 39 -5.35 -21.92 1.63
C ALA A 39 -4.80 -23.36 1.50
N SER A 40 -5.61 -24.26 0.94
CA SER A 40 -5.27 -25.69 0.76
C SER A 40 -4.05 -25.93 -0.12
N ASN A 41 -3.77 -24.99 -1.03
CA ASN A 41 -2.67 -25.04 -1.98
C ASN A 41 -1.38 -24.37 -1.47
N LEU A 42 -1.34 -23.98 -0.19
CA LEU A 42 -0.13 -23.53 0.46
C LEU A 42 0.57 -24.73 1.10
N ASP A 43 1.74 -25.06 0.58
CA ASP A 43 2.70 -25.94 1.26
C ASP A 43 3.24 -25.18 2.48
N LEU A 44 2.51 -25.25 3.59
CA LEU A 44 2.99 -24.71 4.85
C LEU A 44 4.15 -25.59 5.32
N PRO A 45 5.33 -25.01 5.50
CA PRO A 45 6.45 -25.79 5.92
C PRO A 45 6.35 -25.87 7.46
N VAL A 46 6.13 -27.10 7.97
CA VAL A 46 6.18 -27.56 9.38
C VAL A 46 4.89 -27.49 10.21
N ASP A 47 4.74 -28.52 11.07
CA ASP A 47 3.85 -28.57 12.24
C ASP A 47 4.18 -27.42 13.20
N CYS A 48 3.39 -26.35 13.13
CA CYS A 48 3.58 -25.16 13.96
C CYS A 48 3.11 -25.35 15.42
N GLY A 49 2.66 -26.56 15.80
CA GLY A 49 2.16 -26.85 17.15
C GLY A 49 0.86 -26.12 17.52
N ILE A 50 0.20 -25.51 16.52
CA ILE A 50 -1.06 -24.78 16.67
C ILE A 50 -2.13 -25.38 15.75
N PHE A 51 -3.39 -25.18 16.11
CA PHE A 51 -4.52 -25.72 15.35
C PHE A 51 -4.58 -25.10 13.95
N SER A 52 -4.34 -25.89 12.91
CA SER A 52 -4.39 -25.41 11.53
C SER A 52 -5.74 -25.73 10.88
N LEU A 53 -6.30 -24.75 10.19
CA LEU A 53 -7.56 -24.82 9.48
C LEU A 53 -7.35 -24.43 8.01
N THR A 54 -7.78 -25.32 7.13
CA THR A 54 -8.02 -24.98 5.73
C THR A 54 -9.52 -24.76 5.56
N PRO A 55 -9.99 -23.51 5.41
CA PRO A 55 -11.41 -23.28 5.17
C PRO A 55 -11.81 -23.92 3.83
N VAL A 56 -12.66 -24.95 3.90
CA VAL A 56 -13.29 -25.54 2.72
C VAL A 56 -14.65 -24.88 2.57
N LEU A 57 -14.79 -24.05 1.54
CA LEU A 57 -16.08 -23.48 1.19
C LEU A 57 -16.82 -24.50 0.31
N ASN A 58 -17.88 -25.11 0.83
CA ASN A 58 -18.77 -25.95 0.04
C ASN A 58 -20.00 -25.12 -0.34
N PHE A 59 -20.03 -24.65 -1.60
CA PHE A 59 -21.14 -23.85 -2.13
C PHE A 59 -22.47 -24.61 -2.18
N GLU A 60 -22.45 -25.95 -2.22
CA GLU A 60 -23.68 -26.76 -2.22
C GLU A 60 -24.34 -26.83 -0.83
N THR A 61 -23.58 -26.57 0.23
CA THR A 61 -24.08 -26.56 1.62
C THR A 61 -24.20 -25.16 2.20
N LEU A 62 -24.03 -24.13 1.38
CA LEU A 62 -24.14 -22.74 1.80
C LEU A 62 -25.63 -22.39 1.94
N GLU A 63 -26.12 -22.45 3.17
CA GLU A 63 -27.46 -21.95 3.51
C GLU A 63 -27.46 -20.42 3.33
N SER A 64 -28.35 -19.92 2.46
CA SER A 64 -28.44 -18.49 2.12
C SER A 64 -29.14 -17.63 3.18
N ASP A 65 -29.91 -18.24 4.07
CA ASP A 65 -30.73 -17.59 5.09
C ASP A 65 -30.35 -18.06 6.50
N ILE A 66 -29.10 -17.79 6.90
CA ILE A 66 -28.66 -18.03 8.27
C ILE A 66 -28.62 -16.73 9.07
N ASP A 67 -29.21 -16.77 10.27
CA ASP A 67 -29.04 -15.69 11.23
C ASP A 67 -27.57 -15.61 11.65
N LEU A 68 -27.01 -14.48 11.32
CA LEU A 68 -25.60 -14.19 11.45
C LEU A 68 -25.34 -13.84 12.93
N PRO A 69 -24.40 -14.49 13.66
CA PRO A 69 -24.15 -14.24 15.09
C PRO A 69 -23.95 -12.76 15.44
N SER A 70 -24.45 -12.31 16.59
CA SER A 70 -24.28 -10.92 17.03
C SER A 70 -22.79 -10.54 17.10
N VAL A 71 -22.45 -9.38 16.55
CA VAL A 71 -21.10 -8.81 16.67
C VAL A 71 -20.95 -8.25 18.09
N ARG A 72 -19.87 -8.59 18.79
CA ARG A 72 -19.58 -7.99 20.11
C ARG A 72 -19.35 -6.48 19.95
N VAL A 73 -19.58 -5.71 21.01
CA VAL A 73 -19.21 -4.29 21.04
C VAL A 73 -17.69 -4.19 21.22
N TYR A 74 -17.03 -3.38 20.38
CA TYR A 74 -15.60 -3.12 20.47
C TYR A 74 -15.36 -1.67 20.90
N ASN A 75 -14.30 -1.46 21.68
CA ASN A 75 -13.80 -0.14 22.03
C ASN A 75 -12.75 0.34 21.02
N ALA A 76 -12.56 1.66 20.97
CA ALA A 76 -11.56 2.30 20.13
C ALA A 76 -10.12 1.79 20.39
N THR A 77 -9.82 1.39 21.63
CA THR A 77 -8.50 0.87 22.03
C THR A 77 -8.32 -0.62 21.84
N ASP A 78 -9.39 -1.37 21.55
CA ASP A 78 -9.29 -2.80 21.32
C ASP A 78 -8.49 -3.06 20.04
N VAL A 79 -7.70 -4.15 20.04
CA VAL A 79 -6.94 -4.57 18.86
C VAL A 79 -7.92 -5.08 17.81
N ALA A 80 -7.84 -4.50 16.62
CA ALA A 80 -8.63 -4.88 15.46
C ALA A 80 -7.97 -6.03 14.69
N PHE A 81 -6.66 -5.91 14.45
CA PHE A 81 -5.83 -6.89 13.76
C PHE A 81 -4.34 -6.59 14.00
N ILE A 82 -3.47 -7.51 13.60
CA ILE A 82 -2.02 -7.36 13.64
C ILE A 82 -1.49 -7.45 12.21
N ASN A 83 -0.68 -6.47 11.79
CA ASN A 83 0.09 -6.52 10.56
C ASN A 83 1.57 -6.79 10.87
N HIS A 84 2.36 -7.07 9.84
CA HIS A 84 3.81 -7.24 9.99
C HIS A 84 4.57 -6.35 9.03
N THR A 85 5.63 -5.73 9.53
CA THR A 85 6.62 -5.04 8.68
C THR A 85 7.53 -6.09 8.05
N SER A 86 7.98 -5.86 6.82
CA SER A 86 8.93 -6.78 6.16
C SER A 86 10.28 -6.89 6.90
N GLY A 87 10.60 -5.92 7.76
CA GLY A 87 11.83 -5.86 8.55
C GLY A 87 13.07 -5.62 7.68
N SER A 88 13.90 -4.63 8.03
CA SER A 88 15.31 -4.61 7.59
C SER A 88 16.14 -5.66 8.35
N THR A 89 15.60 -6.15 9.47
CA THR A 89 16.07 -7.31 10.23
C THR A 89 15.47 -8.58 9.63
N THR A 90 16.18 -9.71 9.71
CA THR A 90 15.77 -11.04 9.19
C THR A 90 14.42 -11.58 9.69
N LYS A 91 13.76 -10.85 10.60
CA LYS A 91 12.48 -11.18 11.21
C LYS A 91 11.48 -10.02 11.08
N PRO A 92 10.27 -10.28 10.55
CA PRO A 92 9.16 -9.31 10.54
C PRO A 92 8.76 -8.88 11.95
N LYS A 93 8.36 -7.62 12.12
CA LYS A 93 7.89 -7.09 13.42
C LYS A 93 6.39 -6.87 13.38
N ALA A 94 5.70 -7.31 14.44
CA ALA A 94 4.29 -7.11 14.63
C ALA A 94 3.95 -5.62 14.80
N VAL A 95 2.88 -5.19 14.12
CA VAL A 95 2.26 -3.88 14.20
C VAL A 95 0.83 -4.09 14.66
N VAL A 96 0.57 -3.71 15.91
CA VAL A 96 -0.75 -3.83 16.53
C VAL A 96 -1.62 -2.67 16.08
N CYS A 97 -2.70 -2.98 15.34
CA CYS A 97 -3.64 -1.98 14.84
C CYS A 97 -4.92 -2.01 15.69
N THR A 98 -5.27 -0.90 16.31
CA THR A 98 -6.50 -0.76 17.11
C THR A 98 -7.69 -0.34 16.26
N ASN A 99 -8.90 -0.43 16.80
CA ASN A 99 -10.10 0.07 16.11
C ASN A 99 -10.02 1.57 15.82
N LYS A 100 -9.47 2.39 16.73
CA LYS A 100 -9.24 3.82 16.51
C LYS A 100 -8.32 4.08 15.31
N TRP A 101 -7.20 3.35 15.26
CA TRP A 101 -6.26 3.44 14.14
C TRP A 101 -6.97 3.06 12.83
N PHE A 102 -7.78 2.00 12.86
CA PHE A 102 -8.47 1.52 11.67
C PHE A 102 -9.60 2.45 11.21
N GLU A 103 -10.31 3.09 12.14
CA GLU A 103 -11.28 4.16 11.85
C GLU A 103 -10.63 5.37 11.16
N SER A 104 -9.39 5.70 11.55
CA SER A 104 -8.59 6.70 10.84
C SER A 104 -8.35 6.29 9.39
N VAL A 105 -7.98 5.03 9.15
CA VAL A 105 -7.77 4.49 7.79
C VAL A 105 -9.05 4.57 6.96
N TYR A 106 -10.21 4.24 7.56
CA TYR A 106 -11.51 4.41 6.89
C TYR A 106 -11.76 5.85 6.49
N SER A 107 -11.58 6.78 7.42
CA SER A 107 -11.79 8.22 7.17
C SER A 107 -10.90 8.72 6.03
N SER A 108 -9.61 8.35 6.04
CA SER A 108 -8.65 8.73 5.01
C SER A 108 -9.01 8.19 3.62
N TRP A 109 -9.32 6.89 3.50
CA TRP A 109 -9.64 6.33 2.19
C TRP A 109 -11.03 6.68 1.69
N THR A 110 -11.98 6.94 2.61
CA THR A 110 -13.32 7.40 2.24
C THR A 110 -13.26 8.78 1.59
N SER A 111 -12.42 9.70 2.07
CA SER A 111 -12.27 11.03 1.46
C SER A 111 -11.61 10.98 0.08
N VAL A 112 -10.79 9.97 -0.19
CA VAL A 112 -10.11 9.76 -1.47
C VAL A 112 -11.00 9.04 -2.48
N TRP A 113 -11.59 7.92 -2.10
CA TRP A 113 -12.40 7.16 -3.05
C TRP A 113 -13.76 7.81 -3.25
N ASN A 114 -14.36 8.35 -2.18
CA ASN A 114 -15.72 8.88 -2.11
C ASN A 114 -16.78 7.89 -2.63
N PRO A 115 -17.96 7.82 -2.00
CA PRO A 115 -19.07 7.08 -2.58
C PRO A 115 -19.37 7.58 -4.00
N ALA A 116 -19.80 6.66 -4.87
CA ALA A 116 -20.34 7.02 -6.17
C ALA A 116 -21.50 8.02 -6.00
N GLU A 117 -21.55 9.04 -6.87
CA GLU A 117 -22.73 9.91 -6.94
C GLU A 117 -23.99 9.10 -7.27
N GLU A 118 -25.16 9.58 -6.85
CA GLU A 118 -26.42 8.91 -7.13
C GLU A 118 -26.60 8.72 -8.66
N GLY A 119 -26.81 7.46 -9.08
CA GLY A 119 -26.94 7.09 -10.48
C GLY A 119 -25.63 6.80 -11.22
N ALA A 120 -24.47 6.98 -10.58
CA ALA A 120 -23.20 6.54 -11.14
C ALA A 120 -23.08 5.00 -11.12
N PRO A 121 -22.27 4.41 -12.03
CA PRO A 121 -22.00 2.97 -11.98
C PRO A 121 -21.43 2.53 -10.63
N GLN A 122 -21.79 1.30 -10.25
CA GLN A 122 -21.25 0.61 -9.07
C GLN A 122 -19.72 0.72 -9.03
N ASP A 123 -19.17 1.01 -7.85
CA ASP A 123 -17.72 0.93 -7.66
C ASP A 123 -17.27 -0.53 -7.70
N VAL A 124 -16.31 -0.82 -8.57
CA VAL A 124 -15.76 -2.15 -8.76
C VAL A 124 -14.24 -2.07 -8.65
N PHE A 125 -13.71 -2.75 -7.64
CA PHE A 125 -12.29 -2.82 -7.32
C PHE A 125 -11.69 -4.13 -7.80
N THR A 126 -10.39 -4.16 -8.11
CA THR A 126 -9.65 -5.42 -8.14
C THR A 126 -9.45 -5.95 -6.72
N LEU A 127 -9.65 -7.24 -6.49
CA LEU A 127 -9.20 -7.88 -5.27
C LEU A 127 -7.65 -7.80 -5.22
N PRO A 128 -7.07 -7.33 -4.12
CA PRO A 128 -5.62 -7.29 -3.99
C PRO A 128 -5.04 -8.71 -3.96
N GLY A 129 -3.86 -8.89 -4.57
CA GLY A 129 -3.20 -10.21 -4.65
C GLY A 129 -2.99 -10.90 -3.30
N SER A 130 -2.95 -10.14 -2.19
CA SER A 130 -3.06 -10.67 -0.83
C SER A 130 -3.79 -9.69 0.08
N VAL A 131 -4.84 -10.17 0.76
CA VAL A 131 -5.54 -9.42 1.82
C VAL A 131 -4.74 -9.32 3.10
N CYS A 132 -3.63 -10.06 3.24
CA CYS A 132 -2.71 -9.97 4.38
C CYS A 132 -1.71 -8.83 4.25
N GLN A 133 -1.64 -8.17 3.09
CA GLN A 133 -0.87 -6.93 2.96
C GLN A 133 -1.73 -5.75 3.44
N PRO A 134 -1.13 -4.73 4.11
CA PRO A 134 -1.89 -3.58 4.62
C PRO A 134 -2.73 -2.88 3.54
N SER A 135 -2.15 -2.58 2.37
CA SER A 135 -2.89 -1.96 1.26
C SER A 135 -4.05 -2.82 0.77
N GLY A 136 -3.85 -4.14 0.68
CA GLY A 136 -4.90 -5.06 0.29
C GLY A 136 -6.05 -5.11 1.30
N PHE A 137 -5.71 -5.22 2.58
CA PHE A 137 -6.70 -5.21 3.64
C PHE A 137 -7.52 -3.90 3.68
N HIS A 138 -6.85 -2.75 3.54
CA HIS A 138 -7.50 -1.44 3.51
C HIS A 138 -8.45 -1.35 2.30
N THR A 139 -8.00 -1.78 1.12
CA THR A 139 -8.83 -1.76 -0.09
C THR A 139 -10.09 -2.59 0.07
N LEU A 140 -9.95 -3.83 0.55
CA LEU A 140 -11.09 -4.71 0.78
C LEU A 140 -12.07 -4.11 1.78
N SER A 141 -11.55 -3.63 2.91
CA SER A 141 -12.39 -3.15 4.01
C SER A 141 -13.11 -1.85 3.70
N VAL A 142 -12.39 -0.86 3.18
CA VAL A 142 -12.99 0.43 2.82
C VAL A 142 -13.88 0.28 1.59
N GLY A 143 -13.48 -0.52 0.59
CA GLY A 143 -14.32 -0.75 -0.57
C GLY A 143 -15.66 -1.40 -0.19
N ILE A 144 -15.67 -2.39 0.71
CA ILE A 144 -16.93 -2.97 1.24
C ILE A 144 -17.74 -1.91 2.00
N HIS A 145 -17.09 -1.08 2.83
CA HIS A 145 -17.77 0.00 3.56
C HIS A 145 -18.46 1.00 2.63
N LEU A 146 -17.84 1.29 1.49
CA LEU A 146 -18.40 2.15 0.44
C LEU A 146 -19.44 1.44 -0.44
N GLY A 147 -19.80 0.19 -0.13
CA GLY A 147 -20.74 -0.61 -0.93
C GLY A 147 -20.16 -1.10 -2.25
N GLY A 148 -18.83 -1.13 -2.39
CA GLY A 148 -18.10 -1.56 -3.58
C GLY A 148 -18.20 -3.07 -3.84
N ALA A 149 -18.06 -3.45 -5.11
CA ALA A 149 -17.86 -4.83 -5.57
C ALA A 149 -16.36 -5.10 -5.82
N PHE A 150 -15.99 -6.37 -5.81
CA PHE A 150 -14.61 -6.81 -6.04
C PHE A 150 -14.56 -7.87 -7.12
N ILE A 151 -13.63 -7.74 -8.06
CA ILE A 151 -13.33 -8.78 -9.04
C ILE A 151 -12.01 -9.42 -8.69
N GLN A 152 -12.01 -10.75 -8.62
CA GLN A 152 -10.80 -11.52 -8.43
C GLN A 152 -10.01 -11.59 -9.74
N THR A 153 -8.71 -11.35 -9.66
CA THR A 153 -7.80 -11.41 -10.81
C THR A 153 -7.00 -12.71 -10.80
N SER A 154 -6.22 -12.96 -11.85
CA SER A 154 -5.23 -14.04 -11.87
C SER A 154 -4.05 -13.82 -10.90
N ALA A 155 -3.99 -12.65 -10.24
CA ALA A 155 -2.94 -12.36 -9.28
C ALA A 155 -3.01 -13.34 -8.11
N THR A 156 -1.83 -13.73 -7.64
CA THR A 156 -1.68 -14.61 -6.48
C THR A 156 -0.86 -13.90 -5.41
N PRO A 157 -0.87 -14.40 -4.16
CA PRO A 157 -0.01 -13.84 -3.15
C PRO A 157 1.50 -13.93 -3.49
N ARG A 158 1.92 -14.86 -4.38
CA ARG A 158 3.31 -15.00 -4.86
C ARG A 158 3.62 -14.17 -6.10
N ASN A 159 2.58 -13.86 -6.88
CA ASN A 159 2.66 -13.04 -8.07
C ASN A 159 1.50 -12.04 -8.06
N PRO A 160 1.68 -10.84 -7.50
CA PRO A 160 0.61 -9.86 -7.37
C PRO A 160 0.25 -9.15 -8.70
N SER A 161 0.86 -9.55 -9.82
CA SER A 161 0.58 -9.01 -11.15
C SER A 161 -0.42 -9.88 -11.92
N PHE A 162 -1.12 -9.26 -12.86
CA PHE A 162 -1.99 -9.94 -13.82
C PHE A 162 -1.79 -9.32 -15.23
N PRO A 163 -2.13 -10.05 -16.31
CA PRO A 163 -1.86 -9.59 -17.68
C PRO A 163 -2.66 -8.34 -18.09
N VAL A 164 -2.13 -7.63 -19.09
CA VAL A 164 -2.79 -6.44 -19.68
C VAL A 164 -4.12 -6.78 -20.32
N ASP A 165 -4.21 -7.92 -21.01
CA ASP A 165 -5.46 -8.35 -21.66
C ASP A 165 -6.55 -8.64 -20.61
N GLU A 166 -6.17 -9.20 -19.47
CA GLU A 166 -7.08 -9.39 -18.34
C GLU A 166 -7.56 -8.04 -17.78
N LEU A 167 -6.68 -7.02 -17.64
CA LEU A 167 -7.11 -5.66 -17.25
C LEU A 167 -8.21 -5.12 -18.17
N VAL A 168 -8.05 -5.29 -19.49
CA VAL A 168 -9.02 -4.83 -20.49
C VAL A 168 -10.34 -5.59 -20.36
N GLU A 169 -10.30 -6.91 -20.16
CA GLU A 169 -11.49 -7.74 -19.96
C GLU A 169 -12.21 -7.42 -18.65
N LEU A 170 -11.47 -7.23 -17.55
CA LEU A 170 -12.02 -6.84 -16.25
C LEU A 170 -12.75 -5.48 -16.32
N ALA A 171 -12.20 -4.52 -17.06
CA ALA A 171 -12.85 -3.23 -17.28
C ALA A 171 -14.09 -3.35 -18.16
N ARG A 172 -14.02 -4.14 -19.24
CA ARG A 172 -15.10 -4.27 -20.22
C ARG A 172 -16.28 -5.10 -19.72
N GLU A 173 -16.00 -6.28 -19.18
CA GLU A 173 -17.02 -7.27 -18.80
C GLU A 173 -17.35 -7.20 -17.30
N GLY A 174 -16.34 -6.90 -16.48
CA GLY A 174 -16.52 -6.80 -15.02
C GLY A 174 -16.89 -5.41 -14.52
N GLY A 175 -16.76 -4.37 -15.36
CA GLY A 175 -17.00 -2.98 -14.96
C GLY A 175 -15.95 -2.41 -14.01
N LEU A 176 -14.74 -2.99 -13.99
CA LEU A 176 -13.61 -2.49 -13.19
C LEU A 176 -13.42 -0.99 -13.43
N ASN A 177 -13.52 -0.20 -12.36
CA ASN A 177 -13.36 1.24 -12.42
C ASN A 177 -12.49 1.80 -11.28
N ARG A 178 -12.03 0.96 -10.35
CA ARG A 178 -11.08 1.38 -9.31
C ARG A 178 -9.96 0.37 -9.14
N MET A 179 -8.74 0.87 -9.03
CA MET A 179 -7.57 0.06 -8.74
C MET A 179 -6.79 0.66 -7.58
N ASN A 180 -6.29 -0.20 -6.70
CA ASN A 180 -5.26 0.14 -5.72
C ASN A 180 -4.12 -0.87 -5.87
N THR A 181 -2.92 -0.39 -6.18
CA THR A 181 -1.80 -1.26 -6.56
C THR A 181 -0.45 -0.69 -6.15
N PHE A 182 0.62 -1.44 -6.40
CA PHE A 182 1.99 -0.97 -6.16
C PHE A 182 2.58 -0.34 -7.42
N ALA A 183 3.40 0.70 -7.27
CA ALA A 183 4.01 1.41 -8.40
C ALA A 183 4.65 0.49 -9.46
N PRO A 184 5.45 -0.54 -9.11
CA PRO A 184 6.08 -1.40 -10.11
C PRO A 184 5.08 -2.20 -10.95
N LEU A 185 3.90 -2.49 -10.40
CA LEU A 185 2.86 -3.26 -11.09
C LEU A 185 2.12 -2.41 -12.12
N MET A 186 2.24 -1.08 -12.09
CA MET A 186 1.68 -0.19 -13.11
C MET A 186 2.53 -0.11 -14.37
N ILE A 187 3.84 -0.36 -14.26
CA ILE A 187 4.80 -0.20 -15.35
C ILE A 187 4.40 -1.03 -16.59
N PRO A 188 4.03 -2.33 -16.49
CA PRO A 188 3.62 -3.11 -17.65
C PRO A 188 2.40 -2.52 -18.37
N TYR A 189 1.42 -1.98 -17.64
CA TYR A 189 0.23 -1.36 -18.23
C TYR A 189 0.61 -0.09 -19.03
N PHE A 190 1.48 0.76 -18.50
CA PHE A 190 1.94 1.95 -19.21
C PHE A 190 2.79 1.60 -20.43
N MET A 191 3.73 0.65 -20.31
CA MET A 191 4.55 0.22 -21.44
C MET A 191 3.70 -0.40 -22.56
N ALA A 192 2.73 -1.25 -22.22
CA ALA A 192 1.81 -1.83 -23.19
C ALA A 192 0.95 -0.75 -23.86
N THR A 193 0.44 0.21 -23.09
CA THR A 193 -0.33 1.34 -23.64
C THR A 193 0.51 2.16 -24.62
N GLN A 194 1.74 2.52 -24.25
CA GLN A 194 2.65 3.27 -25.12
C GLN A 194 3.02 2.50 -26.39
N ALA A 195 3.16 1.17 -26.31
CA ALA A 195 3.42 0.33 -27.47
C ALA A 195 2.20 0.29 -28.42
N GLN A 196 0.98 0.14 -27.87
CA GLN A 196 -0.26 0.09 -28.64
C GLN A 196 -0.56 1.42 -29.35
N LEU A 197 -0.27 2.55 -28.69
CA LEU A 197 -0.44 3.87 -29.29
C LEU A 197 0.44 4.07 -30.54
N LYS A 198 1.62 3.42 -30.63
CA LYS A 198 2.48 3.47 -31.83
C LYS A 198 1.84 2.78 -33.04
N THR A 199 0.91 1.86 -32.81
CA THR A 199 0.15 1.20 -33.89
C THR A 199 -1.17 1.91 -34.18
N GLY A 200 -1.45 3.05 -33.53
CA GLY A 200 -2.69 3.81 -33.69
C GLY A 200 -3.89 3.24 -32.93
N ASP A 201 -3.66 2.29 -32.02
CA ASP A 201 -4.70 1.68 -31.20
C ASP A 201 -4.60 2.23 -29.77
N ASP A 202 -5.69 2.81 -29.28
CA ASP A 202 -5.79 3.48 -27.99
C ASP A 202 -6.65 2.69 -26.98
N SER A 203 -6.94 1.41 -27.24
CA SER A 203 -7.89 0.66 -26.42
C SER A 203 -7.48 0.53 -24.96
N ILE A 204 -6.20 0.26 -24.65
CA ILE A 204 -5.72 0.19 -23.26
C ILE A 204 -5.77 1.59 -22.62
N LEU A 205 -5.40 2.64 -23.37
CA LEU A 205 -5.45 4.01 -22.86
C LEU A 205 -6.89 4.40 -22.48
N LYS A 206 -7.88 4.04 -23.30
CA LYS A 206 -9.30 4.26 -22.99
C LYS A 206 -9.72 3.55 -21.71
N VAL A 207 -9.27 2.30 -21.50
CA VAL A 207 -9.52 1.58 -20.24
C VAL A 207 -8.95 2.34 -19.05
N LEU A 208 -7.67 2.73 -19.11
CA LEU A 208 -7.00 3.45 -18.01
C LEU A 208 -7.65 4.81 -17.73
N ARG A 209 -8.04 5.57 -18.77
CA ARG A 209 -8.71 6.87 -18.65
C ARG A 209 -10.12 6.77 -18.06
N ASN A 210 -10.84 5.69 -18.35
CA ASN A 210 -12.22 5.50 -17.91
C ASN A 210 -12.33 4.92 -16.50
N MET A 211 -11.20 4.58 -15.86
CA MET A 211 -11.20 4.32 -14.42
C MET A 211 -11.72 5.56 -13.68
N ARG A 212 -12.34 5.37 -12.53
CA ARG A 212 -12.65 6.45 -11.59
C ARG A 212 -11.43 6.86 -10.78
N SER A 213 -10.61 5.88 -10.40
CA SER A 213 -9.35 6.14 -9.70
C SER A 213 -8.39 4.97 -9.83
N ILE A 214 -7.13 5.26 -10.12
CA ILE A 214 -6.01 4.32 -10.02
C ILE A 214 -5.10 4.85 -8.92
N VAL A 215 -5.16 4.24 -7.75
CA VAL A 215 -4.25 4.54 -6.64
C VAL A 215 -3.03 3.64 -6.75
N TYR A 216 -1.85 4.23 -6.62
CA TYR A 216 -0.61 3.50 -6.50
C TYR A 216 0.14 3.92 -5.23
N GLY A 217 0.98 3.03 -4.69
CA GLY A 217 1.83 3.36 -3.55
C GLY A 217 2.92 2.32 -3.28
N GLY A 218 3.45 2.36 -2.06
CA GLY A 218 4.46 1.44 -1.53
C GLY A 218 5.88 1.67 -2.02
N MET A 219 6.06 2.19 -3.23
CA MET A 219 7.34 2.63 -3.80
C MET A 219 7.08 3.83 -4.72
N PRO A 220 8.08 4.70 -4.96
CA PRO A 220 7.98 5.72 -6.00
C PRO A 220 7.77 5.07 -7.38
N LEU A 221 6.88 5.66 -8.18
CA LEU A 221 6.81 5.40 -9.61
C LEU A 221 7.88 6.22 -10.33
N LEU A 222 8.38 5.77 -11.48
CA LEU A 222 9.34 6.57 -12.25
C LEU A 222 8.67 7.87 -12.73
N PRO A 223 9.33 9.04 -12.59
CA PRO A 223 8.75 10.33 -12.97
C PRO A 223 8.17 10.37 -14.39
N VAL A 224 8.87 9.74 -15.35
CA VAL A 224 8.41 9.66 -16.75
C VAL A 224 7.03 9.01 -16.90
N PHE A 225 6.67 8.05 -16.04
CA PHE A 225 5.35 7.42 -16.08
C PHE A 225 4.29 8.26 -15.37
N GLU A 226 4.66 8.98 -14.30
CA GLU A 226 3.74 9.91 -13.64
C GLU A 226 3.40 11.09 -14.55
N ASP A 227 4.42 11.70 -15.16
CA ASP A 227 4.27 12.79 -16.12
C ASP A 227 3.41 12.34 -17.30
N TRP A 228 3.74 11.17 -17.89
CA TRP A 228 2.97 10.61 -19.01
C TRP A 228 1.52 10.30 -18.64
N ALA A 229 1.26 9.75 -17.44
CA ALA A 229 -0.09 9.46 -16.99
C ALA A 229 -0.91 10.75 -16.78
N PHE A 230 -0.29 11.78 -16.20
CA PHE A 230 -0.91 13.09 -16.00
C PHE A 230 -1.23 13.78 -17.33
N GLU A 231 -0.26 13.84 -18.26
CA GLU A 231 -0.45 14.38 -19.62
C GLU A 231 -1.55 13.65 -20.39
N ASN A 232 -1.69 12.34 -20.15
CA ASN A 232 -2.72 11.53 -20.76
C ASN A 232 -4.02 11.47 -19.96
N GLN A 233 -4.21 12.29 -18.93
CA GLN A 233 -5.46 12.35 -18.16
C GLN A 233 -5.88 11.00 -17.58
N ILE A 234 -4.91 10.15 -17.24
CA ILE A 234 -5.16 8.94 -16.49
C ILE A 234 -5.42 9.36 -15.03
N PRO A 235 -6.50 8.90 -14.37
CA PRO A 235 -6.87 9.28 -13.01
C PRO A 235 -5.98 8.58 -11.98
N LEU A 236 -4.67 8.83 -12.10
CA LEU A 236 -3.61 8.25 -11.29
C LEU A 236 -3.42 9.08 -10.02
N MET A 237 -3.35 8.40 -8.89
CA MET A 237 -3.08 9.00 -7.59
C MET A 237 -1.93 8.29 -6.89
N ASN A 238 -1.04 9.07 -6.29
CA ASN A 238 -0.05 8.52 -5.38
C ASN A 238 -0.63 8.48 -3.96
N SER A 239 -0.32 7.43 -3.21
CA SER A 239 -0.55 7.33 -1.78
C SER A 239 0.71 6.86 -1.07
N LEU A 240 1.05 7.60 -0.01
CA LEU A 240 2.17 7.27 0.87
C LEU A 240 1.65 6.98 2.27
N GLY A 241 2.21 5.93 2.84
CA GLY A 241 1.92 5.48 4.18
C GLY A 241 2.96 4.47 4.66
N THR A 242 2.93 4.17 5.96
CA THR A 242 3.75 3.12 6.54
C THR A 242 2.86 2.00 7.07
N THR A 243 3.45 0.84 7.40
CA THR A 243 2.65 -0.22 8.02
C THR A 243 2.22 0.20 9.43
N GLU A 244 3.09 0.93 10.12
CA GLU A 244 2.96 1.43 11.49
C GLU A 244 1.89 2.52 11.61
N ALA A 245 1.88 3.49 10.69
CA ALA A 245 1.03 4.68 10.75
C ALA A 245 -0.07 4.72 9.68
N GLY A 246 -0.17 3.69 8.82
CA GLY A 246 -1.19 3.63 7.78
C GLY A 246 -0.99 4.73 6.73
N PRO A 247 -2.06 5.14 6.01
CA PRO A 247 -1.99 6.21 5.02
C PRO A 247 -1.69 7.56 5.70
N LEU A 248 -0.79 8.33 5.11
CA LEU A 248 -0.32 9.62 5.64
C LEU A 248 -0.50 10.76 4.63
N LEU A 249 -0.17 10.49 3.37
CA LEU A 249 -0.28 11.45 2.28
C LEU A 249 -0.93 10.84 1.04
N HIS A 250 -1.55 11.69 0.24
CA HIS A 250 -2.04 11.36 -1.09
C HIS A 250 -1.89 12.53 -2.06
N SER A 251 -1.98 12.26 -3.36
CA SER A 251 -2.22 13.31 -4.37
C SER A 251 -3.72 13.43 -4.66
N TYR A 252 -4.18 14.55 -5.21
CA TYR A 252 -5.57 14.68 -5.69
C TYR A 252 -5.75 14.12 -7.10
N LEU A 253 -6.95 13.60 -7.41
CA LEU A 253 -7.33 13.35 -8.81
C LEU A 253 -7.26 14.64 -9.63
N GLY A 254 -6.84 14.51 -10.89
CA GLY A 254 -6.66 15.65 -11.79
C GLY A 254 -5.46 16.54 -11.47
N HIS A 255 -4.67 16.21 -10.44
CA HIS A 255 -3.41 16.87 -10.12
C HIS A 255 -2.24 15.95 -10.40
N HIS A 256 -1.03 16.52 -10.45
CA HIS A 256 0.17 15.74 -10.69
C HIS A 256 0.39 14.72 -9.54
N PRO A 257 0.61 13.41 -9.81
CA PRO A 257 0.71 12.39 -8.76
C PRO A 257 1.85 12.60 -7.75
N ARG A 258 2.93 13.27 -8.14
CA ARG A 258 4.03 13.68 -7.23
C ARG A 258 3.67 14.79 -6.25
N HIS A 259 2.58 15.53 -6.46
CA HIS A 259 2.18 16.65 -5.61
C HIS A 259 1.26 16.13 -4.51
N MET A 260 1.86 15.78 -3.37
CA MET A 260 1.17 15.13 -2.26
C MET A 260 0.73 16.14 -1.20
N VAL A 261 -0.36 15.81 -0.53
CA VAL A 261 -0.91 16.51 0.62
C VAL A 261 -1.18 15.52 1.76
N PRO A 262 -1.19 15.98 3.03
CA PRO A 262 -1.68 15.18 4.14
C PRO A 262 -3.12 14.71 3.90
N PHE A 263 -3.46 13.49 4.35
CA PHE A 263 -4.87 13.13 4.50
C PHE A 263 -5.53 14.00 5.58
N ASP A 264 -6.81 14.34 5.39
CA ASP A 264 -7.60 15.05 6.38
C ASP A 264 -7.66 14.29 7.71
N GLY A 265 -7.53 15.03 8.82
CA GLY A 265 -7.61 14.49 10.17
C GLY A 265 -6.36 13.72 10.64
N ILE A 266 -5.29 13.71 9.86
CA ILE A 266 -3.99 13.15 10.26
C ILE A 266 -3.07 14.28 10.74
N ASP A 267 -2.57 14.17 11.97
CA ASP A 267 -1.66 15.16 12.54
C ASP A 267 -0.20 14.79 12.19
N ILE A 268 0.34 15.46 11.17
CA ILE A 268 1.75 15.33 10.76
C ILE A 268 2.49 16.67 10.78
N GLU A 269 3.81 16.58 10.90
CA GLU A 269 4.74 17.70 10.84
C GLU A 269 5.82 17.43 9.77
N PHE A 270 6.24 18.50 9.08
CA PHE A 270 7.36 18.49 8.15
C PHE A 270 8.52 19.26 8.77
N GLU A 271 9.47 18.54 9.36
CA GLU A 271 10.60 19.14 10.10
C GLU A 271 11.78 19.42 9.15
N PRO A 272 12.27 20.67 9.04
CA PRO A 272 13.36 21.01 8.12
C PRO A 272 14.64 20.20 8.38
N GLN A 273 15.25 19.68 7.31
CA GLN A 273 16.52 18.95 7.31
C GLN A 273 17.62 19.73 6.59
N ALA A 274 18.79 19.11 6.35
CA ALA A 274 19.82 19.70 5.49
C ALA A 274 19.33 19.82 4.03
N LYS A 275 19.93 20.72 3.27
CA LYS A 275 19.65 20.86 1.83
C LYS A 275 20.25 19.71 1.03
N SER A 276 19.58 19.32 -0.04
CA SER A 276 20.13 18.42 -1.06
C SER A 276 21.27 19.11 -1.83
N SER A 277 22.40 18.42 -2.04
CA SER A 277 23.51 18.95 -2.85
C SER A 277 23.21 18.98 -4.35
N ALA A 278 22.29 18.13 -4.81
CA ALA A 278 22.05 17.94 -6.24
C ALA A 278 21.26 19.13 -6.83
N ASP A 279 20.27 19.61 -6.07
CA ASP A 279 19.32 20.62 -6.56
C ASP A 279 19.21 21.84 -5.62
N GLU A 280 20.03 21.93 -4.55
CA GLU A 280 19.95 22.95 -3.48
C GLU A 280 18.58 23.06 -2.78
N VAL A 281 17.72 22.05 -2.94
CA VAL A 281 16.37 22.00 -2.40
C VAL A 281 16.39 21.72 -0.89
N GLN A 282 15.58 22.48 -0.14
CA GLN A 282 15.32 22.25 1.27
C GLN A 282 14.53 20.95 1.47
N LEU A 283 15.08 20.02 2.25
CA LEU A 283 14.42 18.77 2.61
C LEU A 283 13.66 18.91 3.93
N PHE A 284 12.61 18.10 4.10
CA PHE A 284 11.79 18.03 5.30
C PHE A 284 11.54 16.58 5.66
N ALA A 285 11.73 16.22 6.93
CA ALA A 285 11.40 14.90 7.46
C ALA A 285 9.92 14.84 7.83
N LEU A 286 9.25 13.77 7.40
CA LEU A 286 7.85 13.52 7.75
C LEU A 286 7.75 12.86 9.13
N ILE A 287 7.02 13.52 10.03
CA ILE A 287 6.82 13.09 11.41
C ILE A 287 5.33 12.95 11.69
N VAL A 288 4.92 11.84 12.31
CA VAL A 288 3.55 11.66 12.82
C VAL A 288 3.51 12.10 14.28
N LEU A 289 2.57 12.99 14.60
CA LEU A 289 2.45 13.61 15.91
C LEU A 289 1.69 12.71 16.90
N PRO A 290 1.94 12.81 18.21
CA PRO A 290 1.26 12.00 19.24
C PRO A 290 -0.26 12.18 19.26
N THR A 291 -0.77 13.30 18.76
CA THR A 291 -2.20 13.61 18.67
C THR A 291 -2.87 12.89 17.50
N SER A 292 -2.09 12.44 16.52
CA SER A 292 -2.61 11.80 15.31
C SER A 292 -3.36 10.52 15.64
N PRO A 293 -4.54 10.28 15.06
CA PRO A 293 -5.30 9.04 15.30
C PRO A 293 -4.58 7.77 14.82
N ASN A 294 -3.62 7.90 13.92
CA ASN A 294 -2.82 6.81 13.36
C ASN A 294 -1.41 6.69 13.98
N ILE A 295 -1.13 7.39 15.09
CA ILE A 295 0.15 7.23 15.80
C ILE A 295 0.37 5.74 16.15
N PRO A 296 1.54 5.16 15.84
CA PRO A 296 1.80 3.76 16.12
C PRO A 296 1.99 3.50 17.62
N SER A 297 2.22 2.23 17.94
CA SER A 297 2.55 1.84 19.30
C SER A 297 3.75 2.62 19.86
N LYS A 298 3.76 2.86 21.17
CA LYS A 298 4.84 3.60 21.84
C LYS A 298 6.23 3.03 21.56
N ALA A 299 6.35 1.72 21.31
CA ALA A 299 7.62 1.06 21.01
C ALA A 299 8.21 1.48 19.64
N SER A 300 7.39 2.01 18.74
CA SER A 300 7.81 2.55 17.45
C SER A 300 8.11 4.05 17.51
N CYS A 301 7.68 4.75 18.57
CA CYS A 301 7.86 6.19 18.74
C CYS A 301 9.16 6.53 19.49
N GLY A 302 9.67 7.74 19.26
CA GLY A 302 10.72 8.31 20.11
C GLY A 302 10.21 8.67 21.50
N ASP A 303 11.13 9.05 22.40
CA ASP A 303 10.81 9.40 23.80
C ASP A 303 9.81 10.55 23.94
N ASN A 304 9.74 11.43 22.92
CA ASN A 304 8.79 12.53 22.82
C ASN A 304 7.40 12.10 22.30
N GLY A 305 7.18 10.80 22.07
CA GLY A 305 5.95 10.23 21.54
C GLY A 305 5.74 10.43 20.04
N ARG A 306 6.69 11.09 19.34
CA ARG A 306 6.61 11.30 17.89
C ARG A 306 7.07 10.05 17.15
N PHE A 307 6.45 9.77 16.02
CA PHE A 307 6.89 8.71 15.12
C PHE A 307 7.62 9.30 13.92
N TYR A 308 8.89 8.94 13.76
CA TYR A 308 9.73 9.37 12.67
C TYR A 308 9.64 8.35 11.54
N THR A 309 8.99 8.73 10.44
CA THR A 309 8.78 7.81 9.30
C THR A 309 10.10 7.47 8.59
N GLY A 310 11.08 8.38 8.66
CA GLY A 310 12.31 8.31 7.88
C GLY A 310 12.09 8.68 6.41
N ASP A 311 10.94 9.22 6.01
CA ASP A 311 10.69 9.73 4.67
C ASP A 311 11.02 11.22 4.58
N LEU A 312 11.67 11.61 3.48
CA LEU A 312 12.08 12.98 3.19
C LEU A 312 11.25 13.57 2.05
N PHE A 313 10.98 14.87 2.13
CA PHE A 313 10.16 15.61 1.17
C PHE A 313 10.79 16.96 0.82
N SER A 314 10.44 17.47 -0.37
CA SER A 314 10.59 18.88 -0.70
C SER A 314 9.21 19.55 -0.79
N ARG A 315 9.12 20.82 -0.40
CA ARG A 315 7.89 21.61 -0.53
C ARG A 315 7.84 22.29 -1.90
N ASN A 316 6.71 22.16 -2.59
CA ASN A 316 6.42 22.80 -3.86
C ASN A 316 5.86 24.23 -3.63
N GLU A 317 5.88 25.08 -4.65
CA GLU A 317 5.40 26.47 -4.56
C GLU A 317 3.90 26.57 -4.23
N ASP A 318 3.12 25.60 -4.69
CA ASP A 318 1.67 25.47 -4.43
C ASP A 318 1.37 24.96 -2.99
N GLY A 319 2.40 24.73 -2.18
CA GLY A 319 2.28 24.23 -0.82
C GLY A 319 2.17 22.71 -0.68
N THR A 320 2.13 21.97 -1.78
CA THR A 320 2.17 20.50 -1.79
C THR A 320 3.59 19.98 -1.54
N TYR A 321 3.73 18.67 -1.37
CA TYR A 321 4.99 18.01 -1.04
C TYR A 321 5.34 16.94 -2.07
N THR A 322 6.61 16.88 -2.45
CA THR A 322 7.17 15.86 -3.33
C THR A 322 8.08 14.93 -2.53
N HIS A 323 7.85 13.62 -2.56
CA HIS A 323 8.70 12.63 -1.88
C HIS A 323 10.10 12.60 -2.50
N ARG A 324 11.11 12.49 -1.64
CA ARG A 324 12.53 12.52 -1.98
C ARG A 324 13.25 11.26 -1.49
N GLY A 325 12.55 10.16 -1.23
CA GLY A 325 13.16 8.94 -0.72
C GLY A 325 13.28 8.93 0.81
N ARG A 326 13.98 7.91 1.34
CA ARG A 326 14.13 7.72 2.79
C ARG A 326 15.45 8.27 3.27
N ASP A 327 15.53 8.70 4.53
CA ASP A 327 16.75 9.21 5.17
C ASP A 327 17.98 8.31 4.96
N GLY A 328 17.80 6.99 4.97
CA GLY A 328 18.87 6.02 4.69
C GLY A 328 19.41 6.05 3.24
N ASP A 329 18.66 6.60 2.29
CA ASP A 329 19.08 6.80 0.90
C ASP A 329 19.93 8.07 0.73
N TRP A 330 20.09 8.89 1.79
CA TRP A 330 20.80 10.16 1.73
C TRP A 330 22.09 10.14 2.55
N ILE A 331 23.22 10.42 1.90
CA ILE A 331 24.52 10.51 2.59
C ILE A 331 24.82 11.98 2.90
N LYS A 332 25.07 12.27 4.19
CA LYS A 332 25.59 13.58 4.60
C LYS A 332 27.08 13.68 4.29
N VAL A 333 27.45 14.67 3.49
CA VAL A 333 28.84 14.94 3.11
C VAL A 333 29.46 16.09 3.91
N GLY A 334 30.79 16.20 3.90
CA GLY A 334 31.56 17.11 4.77
C GLY A 334 31.23 18.60 4.63
N ASN A 335 30.52 19.00 3.58
CA ASN A 335 29.99 20.36 3.38
C ASN A 335 28.54 20.53 3.92
N ALA A 336 28.06 19.59 4.74
CA ALA A 336 26.73 19.55 5.37
C ALA A 336 25.54 19.40 4.41
N TYR A 337 25.77 19.13 3.13
CA TYR A 337 24.71 18.74 2.20
C TYR A 337 24.39 17.24 2.29
N LEU A 338 23.22 16.87 1.77
CA LEU A 338 22.80 15.48 1.58
C LEU A 338 22.87 15.08 0.11
N ILE A 339 23.47 13.92 -0.18
CA ILE A 339 23.56 13.31 -1.52
C ILE A 339 22.53 12.18 -1.64
N ASP A 340 21.69 12.25 -2.67
CA ASP A 340 20.72 11.20 -3.03
C ASP A 340 21.44 10.02 -3.71
N THR A 341 21.68 8.95 -2.95
CA THR A 341 22.35 7.75 -3.47
C THR A 341 21.51 7.03 -4.51
N LYS A 342 20.20 6.96 -4.29
CA LYS A 342 19.26 6.27 -5.16
C LYS A 342 19.14 6.94 -6.52
N ARG A 343 19.14 8.28 -6.58
CA ARG A 343 19.17 9.01 -7.85
C ARG A 343 20.43 8.71 -8.65
N ILE A 344 21.59 8.61 -7.99
CA ILE A 344 22.84 8.22 -8.67
C ILE A 344 22.69 6.81 -9.23
N GLU A 345 22.08 5.89 -8.45
CA GLU A 345 21.86 4.53 -8.89
C GLU A 345 20.91 4.46 -10.12
N GLU A 346 19.78 5.16 -10.06
CA GLU A 346 18.82 5.19 -11.16
C GLU A 346 19.40 5.82 -12.44
N GLN A 347 20.22 6.88 -12.29
CA GLN A 347 20.89 7.53 -13.41
C GLN A 347 21.93 6.61 -14.07
N LEU A 348 22.74 5.90 -13.28
CA LEU A 348 23.72 4.93 -13.80
C LEU A 348 23.03 3.75 -14.50
N LYS A 349 21.93 3.25 -13.91
CA LYS A 349 21.13 2.19 -14.52
C LYS A 349 20.55 2.61 -15.87
N THR A 350 20.12 3.86 -15.99
CA THR A 350 19.53 4.38 -17.22
C THR A 350 20.61 4.69 -18.27
N THR A 351 21.68 5.37 -17.88
CA THR A 351 22.72 5.87 -18.78
C THR A 351 23.66 4.78 -19.29
N CYS A 352 23.91 3.76 -18.46
CA CYS A 352 24.86 2.68 -18.74
C CYS A 352 24.19 1.29 -18.70
N SER A 353 22.92 1.22 -19.10
CA SER A 353 22.11 -0.01 -19.02
C SER A 353 22.70 -1.20 -19.80
N ASP A 354 23.52 -0.94 -20.81
CA ASP A 354 24.24 -1.92 -21.62
C ASP A 354 25.50 -2.49 -20.94
N LEU A 355 26.06 -1.77 -19.96
CA LEU A 355 27.30 -2.12 -19.26
C LEU A 355 27.09 -2.52 -17.80
N ILE A 356 26.14 -1.87 -17.10
CA ILE A 356 25.94 -2.01 -15.65
C ILE A 356 24.61 -2.71 -15.38
N LYS A 357 24.67 -3.93 -14.83
CA LYS A 357 23.48 -4.70 -14.47
C LYS A 357 22.93 -4.35 -13.08
N GLN A 358 23.82 -4.15 -12.10
CA GLN A 358 23.51 -3.79 -10.71
C GLN A 358 24.67 -2.97 -10.13
N HIS A 359 24.36 -2.09 -9.19
CA HIS A 359 25.32 -1.27 -8.45
C HIS A 359 24.61 -0.71 -7.20
N VAL A 360 25.40 -0.24 -6.25
CA VAL A 360 24.94 0.41 -5.02
C VAL A 360 25.90 1.54 -4.68
N VAL A 361 25.38 2.66 -4.18
CA VAL A 361 26.19 3.79 -3.72
C VAL A 361 26.25 3.76 -2.20
N VAL A 362 27.46 3.74 -1.66
CA VAL A 362 27.72 3.72 -0.21
C VAL A 362 28.62 4.89 0.19
N GLY A 363 28.38 5.46 1.37
CA GLY A 363 29.21 6.51 1.95
C GLY A 363 30.35 5.93 2.79
N ASP A 364 31.48 6.62 2.82
CA ASP A 364 32.65 6.34 3.66
C ASP A 364 32.73 7.32 4.83
#